data_AF-A0A1V8SZK5-F1
#
_entry.id   AF-A0A1V8SZK5-F1
#
_cell.length_a   1.000
_cell.length_b   1.000
_cell.length_c   1.000
_cell.angle_alpha   90.00
_cell.angle_beta   90.00
_cell.angle_gamma   90.00
#
_symmetry.space_group_name_H-M   'P 1'
#
loop_
_entity.id
_entity.type
_entity.pdbx_description
1 polymer ?
#
loop_
_entity_poly.entity_id
_entity_poly.type
_entity_poly.pdbx_seq_one_letter_code
_entity_poly.pdbx_strand_id
1 'polypeptide(L)'
;MKDIVKALLHTIFFHRIFTALPPTTHEILDTTLPLITNPTSIPTTLETHLSTLLRYLDTPSQSTSTPSATLTLQFLERRRPRKTGWFGGKGEEETVWETWVIEVRVRGIERREMEAELQEGVKRVMGAVGGEAAGVVPPITEGGVEGGVFPWVMGVKRGTGG
;
A
#
# COMPACT_ATOMS: atom_id res chain seq x y z
N MET A 1 -9.41 13.53 0.65
CA MET A 1 -9.24 12.19 1.28
C MET A 1 -8.62 11.18 0.31
N LYS A 2 -9.22 10.89 -0.84
CA LYS A 2 -8.63 9.96 -1.84
C LYS A 2 -7.16 10.25 -2.13
N ASP A 3 -6.82 11.52 -2.38
CA ASP A 3 -5.44 11.92 -2.68
C ASP A 3 -4.48 11.74 -1.49
N ILE A 4 -4.98 11.84 -0.26
CA ILE A 4 -4.20 11.62 0.98
C ILE A 4 -3.82 10.14 1.09
N VAL A 5 -4.80 9.25 0.92
CA VAL A 5 -4.57 7.81 0.95
C VAL A 5 -3.67 7.39 -0.21
N LYS A 6 -3.88 7.98 -1.41
CA LYS A 6 -3.02 7.78 -2.58
C LYS A 6 -1.57 8.19 -2.31
N ALA A 7 -1.36 9.35 -1.68
CA ALA A 7 -0.04 9.86 -1.34
C ALA A 7 0.70 8.96 -0.34
N LEU A 8 0.00 8.47 0.69
CA LEU A 8 0.55 7.49 1.63
C LEU A 8 0.95 6.19 0.92
N LEU A 9 0.11 5.68 0.00
CA LEU A 9 0.43 4.48 -0.77
C LEU A 9 1.63 4.68 -1.70
N HIS A 10 1.73 5.82 -2.40
CA HIS A 10 2.93 6.14 -3.17
C HIS A 10 4.18 6.20 -2.30
N THR A 11 4.07 6.74 -1.08
CA THR A 11 5.17 6.78 -0.11
C THR A 11 5.58 5.36 0.31
N ILE A 12 4.64 4.44 0.54
CA ILE A 12 4.96 3.03 0.83
C ILE A 12 5.68 2.38 -0.36
N PHE A 13 5.14 2.51 -1.57
CA PHE A 13 5.74 1.95 -2.79
C PHE A 13 7.14 2.51 -3.07
N PHE A 14 7.37 3.80 -2.82
CA PHE A 14 8.71 4.41 -2.96
C PHE A 14 9.78 3.67 -2.15
N HIS A 15 9.43 3.17 -0.96
CA HIS A 15 10.33 2.41 -0.10
C HIS A 15 10.35 0.90 -0.38
N ARG A 16 9.59 0.45 -1.38
CA ARG A 16 9.43 -0.97 -1.75
C ARG A 16 9.70 -1.24 -3.22
N ILE A 17 10.13 -0.22 -3.96
CA ILE A 17 10.71 -0.34 -5.29
C ILE A 17 12.23 -0.29 -5.14
N PHE A 18 12.90 -1.34 -5.62
CA PHE A 18 14.34 -1.56 -5.43
C PHE A 18 15.15 -1.26 -6.68
N THR A 19 14.52 -0.71 -7.73
CA THR A 19 15.19 -0.16 -8.90
C THR A 19 15.21 1.36 -8.86
N ALA A 20 16.04 1.98 -9.69
CA ALA A 20 16.06 3.41 -9.83
C ALA A 20 14.67 3.96 -10.24
N LEU A 21 14.25 5.02 -9.55
CA LEU A 21 13.03 5.76 -9.85
C LEU A 21 13.39 7.22 -10.19
N PRO A 22 12.66 7.87 -11.11
CA PRO A 22 12.75 9.31 -11.28
C PRO A 22 12.38 10.03 -9.98
N PRO A 23 13.09 11.10 -9.57
CA PRO A 23 12.77 11.88 -8.37
C PRO A 23 11.53 12.74 -8.61
N THR A 24 10.35 12.12 -8.52
CA THR A 24 9.06 12.78 -8.77
C THR A 24 8.33 12.94 -7.45
N THR A 25 7.72 14.10 -7.24
CA THR A 25 6.96 14.43 -6.03
C THR A 25 5.62 15.06 -6.38
N HIS A 26 4.73 15.13 -5.39
CA HIS A 26 3.50 15.91 -5.44
C HIS A 26 3.29 16.65 -4.11
N GLU A 27 2.44 17.67 -4.13
CA GLU A 27 2.05 18.44 -2.95
C GLU A 27 0.67 18.02 -2.47
N ILE A 28 0.57 17.57 -1.21
CA ILE A 28 -0.71 17.26 -0.56
C ILE A 28 -0.71 17.89 0.83
N LEU A 29 -1.68 18.77 1.09
CA LEU A 29 -1.81 19.49 2.37
C LEU A 29 -0.47 20.10 2.83
N ASP A 30 0.18 20.82 1.91
CA ASP A 30 1.45 21.52 2.16
C ASP A 30 2.62 20.58 2.53
N THR A 31 2.47 19.28 2.24
CA THR A 31 3.50 18.27 2.41
C THR A 31 3.93 17.74 1.05
N THR A 32 5.22 17.89 0.73
CA THR A 32 5.86 17.30 -0.45
C THR A 32 6.09 15.81 -0.25
N LEU A 33 5.45 14.95 -1.06
CA LEU A 33 5.55 13.49 -0.94
C LEU A 33 6.00 12.83 -2.24
N PRO A 34 6.69 11.66 -2.17
CA PRO A 34 7.08 10.90 -3.35
C PRO A 34 5.88 10.52 -4.22
N LEU A 35 6.04 10.60 -5.54
CA LEU A 35 5.05 10.17 -6.51
C LEU A 35 5.64 9.08 -7.42
N ILE A 36 4.98 7.92 -7.47
CA ILE A 36 5.37 6.83 -8.36
C ILE A 36 4.64 6.96 -9.69
N THR A 37 5.40 7.23 -10.76
CA THR A 37 4.90 7.29 -12.13
C THR A 37 5.27 6.08 -12.97
N ASN A 38 6.32 5.35 -12.57
CA ASN A 38 6.79 4.14 -13.23
C ASN A 38 7.05 3.04 -12.18
N PRO A 39 6.57 1.80 -12.39
CA PRO A 39 5.73 1.37 -13.51
C PRO A 39 4.29 1.93 -13.45
N THR A 40 3.68 2.20 -14.60
CA THR A 40 2.32 2.78 -14.72
C THR A 40 1.21 1.88 -14.15
N SER A 41 1.48 0.58 -13.97
CA SER A 41 0.57 -0.37 -13.34
C SER A 41 0.24 0.01 -11.89
N ILE A 42 1.18 0.60 -11.15
CA ILE A 42 0.97 1.02 -9.76
C ILE A 42 -0.10 2.11 -9.66
N PRO A 43 0.08 3.32 -10.24
CA PRO A 43 -0.92 4.37 -10.12
C PRO A 43 -2.30 3.94 -10.66
N THR A 44 -2.33 3.16 -11.74
CA THR A 44 -3.60 2.66 -12.33
C THR A 44 -4.36 1.73 -11.36
N THR A 45 -3.65 0.79 -10.72
CA THR A 45 -4.27 -0.12 -9.74
C THR A 45 -4.64 0.64 -8.46
N LEU A 46 -3.83 1.60 -8.01
CA LEU A 46 -4.20 2.49 -6.91
C LEU A 46 -5.53 3.20 -7.17
N GLU A 47 -5.71 3.78 -8.36
CA GLU A 47 -6.96 4.45 -8.73
C GLU A 47 -8.18 3.52 -8.65
N THR A 48 -8.04 2.28 -9.11
CA THR A 48 -9.11 1.27 -9.10
C THR A 48 -9.57 0.95 -7.66
N HIS A 49 -8.63 0.65 -6.77
CA HIS A 49 -8.97 0.30 -5.38
C HIS A 49 -9.42 1.52 -4.58
N LEU A 50 -8.83 2.70 -4.80
CA LEU A 50 -9.28 3.93 -4.15
C LEU A 50 -10.70 4.33 -4.57
N SER A 51 -11.08 4.06 -5.81
CA SER A 51 -12.46 4.28 -6.26
C SER A 51 -13.44 3.32 -5.57
N THR A 52 -13.02 2.08 -5.32
CA THR A 52 -13.81 1.13 -4.51
C THR A 52 -13.91 1.57 -3.05
N LEU A 53 -12.82 2.08 -2.49
CA LEU A 53 -12.77 2.63 -1.14
C LEU A 53 -13.72 3.81 -0.97
N LEU A 54 -13.70 4.79 -1.89
CA LEU A 54 -14.64 5.91 -1.86
C LEU A 54 -16.09 5.43 -1.89
N ARG A 55 -16.42 4.48 -2.77
CA ARG A 55 -17.78 3.91 -2.82
C ARG A 55 -18.21 3.29 -1.48
N TYR A 56 -17.31 2.63 -0.75
CA TYR A 56 -17.63 2.06 0.57
C TYR A 56 -17.84 3.13 1.64
N LEU A 57 -17.15 4.26 1.54
CA LEU A 57 -17.29 5.39 2.46
C LEU A 57 -18.54 6.23 2.14
N ASP A 58 -18.92 6.34 0.87
CA ASP A 58 -20.11 7.09 0.43
C ASP A 58 -21.40 6.31 0.63
N THR A 59 -21.34 4.98 0.75
CA THR A 59 -22.53 4.17 0.97
C THR A 59 -23.04 4.43 2.39
N PRO A 60 -24.25 4.98 2.59
CA PRO A 60 -24.78 5.20 3.92
C PRO A 60 -24.88 3.86 4.66
N SER A 61 -24.34 3.81 5.87
CA SER A 61 -24.58 2.70 6.79
C SER A 61 -25.92 2.93 7.47
N GLN A 62 -26.71 1.87 7.65
CA GLN A 62 -27.93 1.93 8.48
C GLN A 62 -27.61 2.18 9.97
N SER A 63 -26.36 2.01 10.39
CA SER A 63 -25.84 2.35 11.71
C SER A 63 -25.41 3.82 11.80
N THR A 64 -25.55 4.42 12.98
CA THR A 64 -25.05 5.78 13.33
C THR A 64 -23.52 5.89 13.38
N SER A 65 -22.80 4.82 13.01
CA SER A 65 -21.34 4.78 13.02
C SER A 65 -20.75 5.57 11.86
N THR A 66 -19.69 6.33 12.15
CA THR A 66 -18.88 7.04 11.15
C THR A 66 -18.48 6.11 9.99
N PRO A 67 -18.69 6.51 8.72
CA PRO A 67 -18.26 5.71 7.59
C PRO A 67 -16.76 5.42 7.64
N SER A 68 -16.41 4.14 7.52
CA SER A 68 -15.03 3.69 7.57
C SER A 68 -14.78 2.53 6.60
N ALA A 69 -13.54 2.40 6.17
CA ALA A 69 -13.06 1.35 5.30
C ALA A 69 -11.60 1.05 5.61
N THR A 70 -11.19 -0.20 5.41
CA THR A 70 -9.81 -0.65 5.58
C THR A 70 -9.26 -1.04 4.23
N LEU A 71 -8.11 -0.48 3.89
CA LEU A 71 -7.29 -0.89 2.75
C LEU A 71 -6.14 -1.74 3.26
N THR A 72 -5.92 -2.89 2.61
CA THR A 72 -4.80 -3.77 2.90
C THR A 72 -3.91 -3.85 1.67
N LEU A 73 -2.62 -3.58 1.81
CA LEU A 73 -1.60 -3.77 0.78
C LEU A 73 -0.63 -4.83 1.27
N GLN A 74 -0.40 -5.87 0.47
CA GLN A 74 0.50 -6.96 0.82
C GLN A 74 1.56 -7.12 -0.25
N PHE A 75 2.83 -7.20 0.17
CA PHE A 75 3.93 -7.59 -0.70
C PHE A 75 4.19 -9.09 -0.54
N LEU A 76 4.38 -9.78 -1.66
CA LEU A 76 4.57 -11.22 -1.74
C LEU A 76 6.00 -11.55 -2.18
N GLU A 77 6.44 -12.75 -1.83
CA GLU A 77 7.67 -13.36 -2.30
C GLU A 77 7.28 -14.55 -3.18
N ARG A 78 7.74 -14.56 -4.43
CA ARG A 78 7.57 -15.70 -5.33
C ARG A 78 8.70 -16.68 -5.11
N ARG A 79 8.39 -17.82 -4.47
CA ARG A 79 9.38 -18.85 -4.20
C ARG A 79 9.41 -19.84 -5.35
N ARG A 80 10.57 -19.95 -6.00
CA ARG A 80 10.82 -21.06 -6.92
C ARG A 80 10.76 -22.35 -6.10
N PRO A 81 10.03 -23.38 -6.56
CA PRO A 81 10.03 -24.66 -5.86
C PRO A 81 11.47 -25.16 -5.77
N ARG A 82 11.87 -25.66 -4.59
CA ARG A 82 13.16 -26.34 -4.44
C ARG A 82 13.22 -27.44 -5.50
N LYS A 83 14.34 -27.52 -6.25
CA LYS A 83 14.66 -28.70 -7.07
C LYS A 83 14.92 -29.89 -6.13
N THR A 84 13.86 -30.43 -5.55
CA THR A 84 13.85 -31.76 -4.92
C THR A 84 13.53 -32.76 -6.01
N GLY A 85 14.39 -33.77 -6.17
CA GLY A 85 14.57 -34.55 -7.40
C GLY A 85 13.38 -35.40 -7.87
N TRP A 86 13.51 -35.89 -9.13
CA TRP A 86 12.73 -36.87 -9.93
C TRP A 86 11.18 -36.90 -9.86
N PHE A 87 10.53 -36.29 -8.89
CA PHE A 87 9.07 -36.17 -8.80
C PHE A 87 8.70 -34.70 -8.96
N GLY A 88 7.97 -34.41 -10.03
CA GLY A 88 7.62 -33.06 -10.49
C GLY A 88 7.29 -32.09 -9.36
N GLY A 89 8.04 -30.99 -9.31
CA GLY A 89 7.85 -29.92 -8.33
C GLY A 89 6.46 -29.31 -8.44
N LYS A 90 5.79 -29.17 -7.29
CA LYS A 90 4.56 -28.39 -7.11
C LYS A 90 4.85 -26.95 -7.53
N GLY A 91 3.88 -26.30 -8.21
CA GLY A 91 4.03 -25.00 -8.86
C GLY A 91 4.48 -23.85 -7.96
N GLU A 92 4.69 -22.69 -8.57
CA GLU A 92 5.18 -21.47 -7.90
C GLU A 92 4.30 -21.08 -6.68
N GLU A 93 4.94 -20.88 -5.53
CA GLU A 93 4.28 -20.52 -4.27
C GLU A 93 4.51 -19.03 -3.99
N GLU A 94 3.43 -18.31 -3.68
CA GLU A 94 3.49 -16.89 -3.28
C GLU A 94 3.21 -16.78 -1.78
N THR A 95 4.14 -16.19 -1.03
CA THR A 95 4.01 -15.98 0.42
C THR A 95 4.03 -14.49 0.73
N VAL A 96 3.11 -14.01 1.58
CA VAL A 96 3.13 -12.61 2.05
C VAL A 96 4.29 -12.41 3.00
N TRP A 97 5.19 -11.47 2.69
CA TRP A 97 6.31 -11.09 3.57
C TRP A 97 6.09 -9.76 4.27
N GLU A 98 5.15 -8.94 3.78
CA GLU A 98 4.78 -7.69 4.43
C GLU A 98 3.31 -7.35 4.19
N THR A 99 2.67 -6.76 5.21
CA THR A 99 1.28 -6.29 5.14
C THR A 99 1.17 -4.89 5.73
N TRP A 100 0.61 -3.98 4.95
CA TRP A 100 0.21 -2.64 5.34
C TRP A 100 -1.30 -2.58 5.47
N VAL A 101 -1.79 -2.14 6.64
CA VAL A 101 -3.22 -1.95 6.90
C VAL A 101 -3.47 -0.47 7.13
N ILE A 102 -4.21 0.14 6.21
CA ILE A 102 -4.58 1.56 6.26
C ILE A 102 -6.07 1.64 6.57
N GLU A 103 -6.39 2.11 7.76
CA GLU A 103 -7.77 2.39 8.14
C GLU A 103 -8.14 3.82 7.77
N VAL A 104 -9.26 3.99 7.08
CA VAL A 104 -9.77 5.27 6.61
C VAL A 104 -11.13 5.51 7.23
N ARG A 105 -11.30 6.69 7.85
CA ARG A 105 -12.56 7.14 8.44
C ARG A 105 -12.92 8.51 7.88
N VAL A 106 -14.19 8.73 7.59
CA VAL A 106 -14.68 10.04 7.12
C VAL A 106 -15.21 10.84 8.31
N ARG A 107 -14.51 11.91 8.67
CA ARG A 107 -14.98 12.86 9.69
C ARG A 107 -14.80 14.30 9.23
N GLY A 108 -15.64 15.20 9.72
CA GLY A 108 -15.49 16.64 9.51
C GLY A 108 -14.38 17.17 10.41
N ILE A 109 -13.18 17.34 9.85
CA ILE A 109 -12.02 17.92 10.53
C ILE A 109 -11.47 19.11 9.76
N GLU A 110 -10.78 20.00 10.46
CA GLU A 110 -10.14 21.15 9.84
C GLU A 110 -8.93 20.72 9.00
N ARG A 111 -8.61 21.52 7.96
CA ARG A 111 -7.47 21.26 7.05
C ARG A 111 -6.17 21.02 7.80
N ARG A 112 -5.92 21.78 8.88
CA ARG A 112 -4.71 21.68 9.71
C ARG A 112 -4.62 20.37 10.48
N GLU A 113 -5.75 19.87 10.99
CA GLU A 113 -5.79 18.56 11.67
C GLU A 113 -5.53 17.44 10.66
N MET A 114 -6.12 17.56 9.47
CA MET A 114 -5.91 16.59 8.39
C MET A 114 -4.47 16.56 7.88
N GLU A 115 -3.80 17.72 7.81
CA GLU A 115 -2.36 17.82 7.52
C GLU A 115 -1.52 17.13 8.61
N ALA A 116 -1.83 17.37 9.89
CA ALA A 116 -1.11 16.74 11.00
C ALA A 116 -1.24 15.20 10.97
N GLU A 117 -2.44 14.68 10.67
CA GLU A 117 -2.66 13.23 10.49
C GLU A 117 -1.89 12.66 9.29
N LEU A 118 -1.82 13.39 8.18
CA LEU A 118 -1.01 12.97 7.03
C LEU A 118 0.47 12.90 7.41
N GLN A 119 1.00 13.96 8.05
CA GLN A 119 2.39 14.00 8.48
C GLN A 119 2.71 12.88 9.49
N GLU A 120 1.79 12.58 10.40
CA GLU A 120 1.93 11.44 11.31
C GLU A 120 1.93 10.11 10.56
N GLY A 121 1.01 9.91 9.61
CA GLY A 121 0.96 8.73 8.76
C GLY A 121 2.26 8.52 7.98
N VAL A 122 2.82 9.58 7.39
CA VAL A 122 4.10 9.54 6.67
C VAL A 122 5.24 9.17 7.62
N LYS A 123 5.32 9.78 8.81
CA LYS A 123 6.32 9.41 9.83
C LYS A 123 6.21 7.93 10.23
N ARG A 124 5.00 7.40 10.35
CA ARG A 124 4.79 5.97 10.63
C ARG A 124 5.29 5.08 9.49
N VAL A 125 5.07 5.47 8.22
CA VAL A 125 5.65 4.76 7.07
C VAL A 125 7.18 4.76 7.17
N MET A 126 7.80 5.93 7.38
CA MET A 126 9.27 6.04 7.51
C MET A 126 9.81 5.17 8.65
N GLY A 127 9.15 5.20 9.81
CA GLY A 127 9.53 4.38 10.96
C GLY A 127 9.36 2.88 10.73
N ALA A 128 8.28 2.47 10.06
CA ALA A 128 8.03 1.06 9.74
C ALA A 128 8.99 0.53 8.66
N VAL A 129 9.42 1.38 7.72
CA VAL A 129 10.38 1.03 6.69
C VAL A 129 11.81 0.94 7.23
N GLY A 130 12.21 1.90 8.07
CA GLY A 130 13.59 2.04 8.54
C GLY A 130 13.89 1.43 9.92
N GLY A 131 12.86 1.02 10.67
CA GLY A 131 12.99 0.51 12.03
C GLY A 131 13.19 -1.00 12.11
N GLU A 132 13.44 -1.50 13.31
CA GLU A 132 13.61 -2.94 13.61
C GLU A 132 12.37 -3.78 13.28
N ALA A 133 11.20 -3.14 13.17
CA ALA A 133 9.95 -3.75 12.74
C ALA A 133 9.87 -3.98 11.22
N ALA A 134 10.78 -3.39 10.44
CA ALA A 134 10.90 -3.68 9.02
C ALA A 134 11.29 -5.15 8.86
N GLY A 135 10.34 -5.99 8.46
CA GLY A 135 10.62 -7.39 8.16
C GLY A 135 11.78 -7.51 7.18
N VAL A 136 12.51 -8.63 7.25
CA VAL A 136 13.64 -8.89 6.34
C VAL A 136 13.12 -8.85 4.91
N VAL A 137 13.56 -7.86 4.13
CA VAL A 137 13.26 -7.77 2.70
C VAL A 137 13.78 -9.04 2.03
N PRO A 138 12.93 -9.80 1.31
CA PRO A 138 13.37 -11.02 0.65
C PRO A 138 14.50 -10.76 -0.37
N PRO A 139 15.33 -11.78 -0.69
CA PRO A 139 16.32 -11.64 -1.75
C PRO A 139 15.65 -11.31 -3.09
N ILE A 140 16.17 -10.31 -3.79
CA ILE A 140 15.71 -9.95 -5.14
C ILE A 140 16.16 -11.06 -6.09
N THR A 141 15.23 -11.87 -6.56
CA THR A 141 15.50 -12.92 -7.54
C THR A 141 14.99 -12.50 -8.92
N GLU A 142 15.73 -12.87 -9.98
CA GLU A 142 15.48 -12.45 -11.38
C GLU A 142 14.07 -12.80 -11.93
N GLY A 143 13.28 -13.61 -11.22
CA GLY A 143 11.94 -14.03 -11.65
C GLY A 143 10.77 -13.50 -10.81
N GLY A 144 11.04 -12.66 -9.81
CA GLY A 144 10.00 -12.23 -8.84
C GLY A 144 9.69 -10.74 -8.83
N VAL A 145 10.50 -9.89 -9.47
CA VAL A 145 10.42 -8.43 -9.32
C VAL A 145 10.20 -7.78 -10.68
N GLU A 146 8.95 -7.48 -11.02
CA GLU A 146 8.59 -6.76 -12.25
C GLU A 146 8.70 -5.26 -12.02
N GLY A 147 9.44 -4.54 -12.86
CA GLY A 147 9.58 -3.08 -12.73
C GLY A 147 10.19 -2.62 -11.40
N GLY A 148 10.94 -3.50 -10.72
CA GLY A 148 11.62 -3.20 -9.45
C GLY A 148 10.78 -3.36 -8.18
N VAL A 149 9.52 -3.80 -8.28
CA VAL A 149 8.66 -4.07 -7.12
C VAL A 149 8.39 -5.56 -6.97
N PHE A 150 8.36 -6.06 -5.73
CA PHE A 150 7.87 -7.41 -5.44
C PHE A 150 6.40 -7.55 -5.88
N PRO A 151 5.91 -8.77 -6.16
CA PRO A 151 4.50 -8.97 -6.45
C PRO A 151 3.68 -8.44 -5.27
N TRP A 152 2.54 -7.84 -5.56
CA TRP A 152 1.74 -7.20 -4.53
C TRP A 152 0.26 -7.37 -4.83
N VAL A 153 -0.53 -7.45 -3.76
CA VAL A 153 -1.99 -7.48 -3.84
C VAL A 153 -2.57 -6.42 -2.94
N MET A 154 -3.72 -5.87 -3.34
CA MET A 154 -4.43 -4.89 -2.56
C MET A 154 -5.88 -5.31 -2.39
N GLY A 155 -6.43 -5.07 -1.21
CA GLY A 155 -7.81 -5.34 -0.86
C GLY A 155 -8.44 -4.13 -0.18
N VAL A 156 -9.75 -3.96 -0.37
CA VAL A 156 -10.53 -2.95 0.35
C VAL A 156 -11.69 -3.66 1.02
N LYS A 157 -11.89 -3.39 2.30
CA LYS A 157 -13.00 -3.91 3.10
C LYS A 157 -13.75 -2.74 3.72
N ARG A 158 -15.09 -2.82 3.74
CA ARG A 158 -15.90 -1.87 4.48
C ARG A 158 -15.65 -2.08 5.98
N GLY A 159 -15.56 -1.00 6.74
CA GLY A 159 -15.48 -1.07 8.20
C GLY A 159 -16.77 -1.66 8.75
N THR A 160 -16.64 -2.67 9.61
CA THR A 160 -17.75 -3.13 10.45
C THR A 160 -17.83 -2.12 11.60
N GLY A 161 -18.97 -1.44 11.76
CA GLY A 161 -19.23 -0.69 12.99
C GLY A 161 -18.95 -1.60 14.19
N GLY A 162 -18.20 -1.07 15.16
CA GLY A 162 -17.67 -1.85 16.30
C GLY A 162 -18.72 -2.58 17.11
#